data_AF-A0A535HCM2-F1
#
_entry.id   AF-A0A535HCM2-F1
#
_cell.length_a   1.000
_cell.length_b   1.000
_cell.length_c   1.000
_cell.angle_alpha   90.00
_cell.angle_beta   90.00
_cell.angle_gamma   90.00
#
_symmetry.space_group_name_H-M   'P 1'
#
loop_
_entity.id
_entity.type
_entity.pdbx_description
1 polymer ?
#
loop_
_entity_poly.entity_id
_entity_poly.type
_entity_poly.pdbx_seq_one_letter_code
_entity_poly.pdbx_strand_id
1 'polypeptide(L)'
;MWALVAGLCHVVAPVFAPGFYPSWYFALGATGYGLLLPVIASLHVRHEPVRRSGAILGTIAGASVVTLGLGAAANADLIPAALFVRGIWWWTIGKMWAETGVLPRAFGWTTALLAVTCFALVAVYALTGIPMSPPDVPLRMILGAWLIVLAGLLWRDAR
;
A
#
# COMPACT_ATOMS: atom_id res chain seq x y z
N MET A 1 -9.81 4.90 11.54
CA MET A 1 -9.51 6.33 11.31
C MET A 1 -8.24 6.53 10.48
N TRP A 2 -7.07 6.09 10.93
CA TRP A 2 -5.79 6.34 10.23
C TRP A 2 -5.75 5.85 8.78
N ALA A 3 -6.27 4.64 8.51
CA ALA A 3 -6.38 4.11 7.15
C ALA A 3 -7.23 5.01 6.23
N LEU A 4 -8.32 5.60 6.73
CA LEU A 4 -9.16 6.51 5.95
C LEU A 4 -8.38 7.77 5.56
N VAL A 5 -7.70 8.40 6.53
CA VAL A 5 -6.91 9.62 6.29
C VAL A 5 -5.77 9.35 5.33
N ALA A 6 -5.00 8.27 5.56
CA ALA A 6 -3.94 7.83 4.66
C ALA A 6 -4.47 7.59 3.23
N GLY A 7 -5.63 6.93 3.13
CA GLY A 7 -6.29 6.66 1.86
C GLY A 7 -6.66 7.92 1.10
N LEU A 8 -7.27 8.89 1.79
CA LEU A 8 -7.62 10.19 1.22
C LEU A 8 -6.38 10.96 0.74
N CYS A 9 -5.29 10.97 1.52
CA CYS A 9 -4.04 11.59 1.11
C CYS A 9 -3.52 11.02 -0.22
N HIS A 10 -3.56 9.69 -0.40
CA HIS A 10 -3.11 9.05 -1.64
C HIS A 10 -4.04 9.29 -2.84
N VAL A 11 -5.36 9.43 -2.62
CA VAL A 11 -6.32 9.76 -3.67
C VAL A 11 -6.24 11.23 -4.09
N VAL A 12 -5.98 12.13 -3.13
CA VAL A 12 -5.98 13.57 -3.36
C VAL A 12 -4.62 14.07 -3.87
N ALA A 13 -3.51 13.46 -3.46
CA ALA A 13 -2.17 13.90 -3.88
C ALA A 13 -2.02 14.11 -5.40
N PRO A 14 -2.52 13.22 -6.30
CA PRO A 14 -2.42 13.42 -7.74
C PRO A 14 -3.09 14.68 -8.29
N VAL A 15 -4.07 15.25 -7.57
CA VAL A 15 -4.71 16.54 -7.94
C VAL A 15 -3.68 17.67 -7.94
N PHE A 16 -2.69 17.60 -7.06
CA PHE A 16 -1.61 18.58 -6.92
C PHE A 16 -0.41 18.22 -7.79
N ALA A 17 -0.65 17.70 -9.00
CA ALA A 17 0.31 17.09 -9.93
C ALA A 17 1.77 17.52 -9.71
N PRO A 18 2.76 16.60 -9.72
CA PRO A 18 4.14 16.88 -9.31
C PRO A 18 4.80 18.12 -9.93
N GLY A 19 4.36 18.57 -11.11
CA GLY A 19 4.85 19.79 -11.77
C GLY A 19 4.11 21.10 -11.46
N PHE A 20 2.92 21.05 -10.85
CA PHE A 20 2.11 22.24 -10.53
C PHE A 20 2.29 22.69 -9.07
N TYR A 21 2.11 21.77 -8.12
CA TYR A 21 2.23 22.06 -6.68
C TYR A 21 3.08 20.98 -5.99
N PRO A 22 4.39 20.91 -6.28
CA PRO A 22 5.28 19.84 -5.83
C PRO A 22 5.33 19.68 -4.31
N SER A 23 5.27 20.78 -3.55
CA SER A 23 5.26 20.76 -2.09
C SER A 23 4.01 20.09 -1.53
N TRP A 24 2.84 20.34 -2.10
CA TRP A 24 1.57 19.72 -1.70
C TRP A 24 1.50 18.25 -2.11
N TYR A 25 1.97 17.91 -3.31
CA TYR A 25 2.09 16.52 -3.75
C TYR A 25 2.96 15.71 -2.79
N PHE A 26 4.13 16.24 -2.43
CA PHE A 26 5.04 15.61 -1.48
C PHE A 26 4.45 15.54 -0.08
N ALA A 27 3.89 16.64 0.44
CA ALA A 27 3.31 16.68 1.79
C ALA A 27 2.20 15.63 1.96
N LEU A 28 1.25 15.57 1.01
CA LEU A 28 0.17 14.58 1.03
C LEU A 28 0.71 13.15 0.86
N GLY A 29 1.70 12.95 -0.01
CA GLY A 29 2.38 11.66 -0.14
C GLY A 29 3.03 11.22 1.17
N ALA A 30 3.76 12.11 1.82
CA ALA A 30 4.45 11.85 3.08
C ALA A 30 3.47 11.56 4.22
N THR A 31 2.39 12.33 4.32
CA THR A 31 1.32 12.06 5.29
C THR A 31 0.65 10.72 5.01
N GLY A 32 0.30 10.43 3.76
CA GLY A 32 -0.31 9.16 3.35
C GLY A 32 0.54 7.96 3.74
N TYR A 33 1.83 7.98 3.38
CA TYR A 33 2.74 6.89 3.74
C TYR A 33 3.05 6.83 5.23
N GLY A 34 3.25 7.96 5.91
CA GLY A 34 3.52 7.98 7.35
C GLY A 34 2.37 7.39 8.17
N LEU A 35 1.12 7.71 7.79
CA LEU A 35 -0.08 7.22 8.46
C LEU A 35 -0.38 5.73 8.20
N LEU A 36 0.36 5.05 7.31
CA LEU A 36 0.29 3.59 7.20
C LEU A 36 0.89 2.89 8.42
N LEU A 37 1.87 3.48 9.12
CA LEU A 37 2.50 2.83 10.28
C LEU A 37 1.50 2.41 11.37
N PRO A 38 0.58 3.27 11.86
CA PRO A 38 -0.43 2.85 12.83
C PRO A 38 -1.43 1.83 12.25
N VAL A 39 -1.68 1.84 10.93
CA VAL A 39 -2.51 0.83 10.26
C VAL A 39 -1.81 -0.52 10.28
N ILE A 40 -0.52 -0.55 9.93
CA ILE A 40 0.30 -1.77 9.94
C ILE A 40 0.40 -2.33 11.35
N ALA A 41 0.60 -1.48 12.37
CA ALA A 41 0.60 -1.92 13.77
C ALA A 41 -0.74 -2.55 14.17
N SER A 42 -1.86 -1.96 13.76
CA SER A 42 -3.19 -2.53 14.02
C SER A 42 -3.38 -3.88 13.33
N LEU A 43 -2.90 -4.01 12.09
CA LEU A 43 -2.94 -5.26 11.34
C LEU A 43 -2.06 -6.34 12.00
N HIS A 44 -0.86 -5.99 12.47
CA HIS A 44 0.04 -6.90 13.18
C HIS A 44 -0.66 -7.60 14.34
N VAL A 45 -1.27 -6.81 15.23
CA VAL A 45 -1.98 -7.33 16.42
C VAL A 45 -3.13 -8.26 16.02
N ARG A 46 -3.82 -7.96 14.91
CA ARG A 46 -4.90 -8.81 14.40
C ARG A 46 -4.39 -10.12 13.76
N HIS A 47 -3.21 -10.10 13.16
CA HIS A 47 -2.63 -11.25 12.46
C HIS A 47 -1.88 -12.19 13.38
N GLU A 48 -1.29 -11.67 14.46
CA GLU A 48 -0.43 -12.44 15.37
C GLU A 48 -1.10 -13.71 15.93
N PRO A 49 -2.35 -13.69 16.41
CA PRO A 49 -2.99 -14.87 16.99
C PRO A 49 -3.22 -16.01 16.00
N VAL A 50 -3.38 -15.70 14.71
CA VAL A 50 -3.69 -16.71 13.69
C VAL A 50 -2.45 -17.17 12.92
N ARG A 51 -1.45 -16.29 12.74
CA ARG A 51 -0.26 -16.59 11.94
C ARG A 51 0.90 -15.65 12.28
N ARG A 52 1.54 -15.89 13.43
CA ARG A 52 2.64 -15.05 13.95
C ARG A 52 3.76 -14.75 12.96
N SER A 53 4.28 -15.75 12.24
CA SER A 53 5.32 -15.54 11.23
C SER A 53 4.84 -14.64 10.09
N GLY A 54 3.60 -14.84 9.63
CA GLY A 54 2.97 -14.00 8.62
C GLY A 54 2.73 -12.57 9.11
N ALA A 55 2.34 -12.39 10.36
CA ALA A 55 2.15 -11.08 10.98
C ALA A 55 3.46 -10.28 11.02
N ILE A 56 4.57 -10.92 11.40
CA ILE A 56 5.90 -10.33 11.40
C ILE A 56 6.32 -9.94 9.98
N LEU A 57 6.22 -10.86 9.01
CA LEU A 57 6.57 -10.59 7.61
C LEU A 57 5.72 -9.46 7.01
N GLY A 58 4.41 -9.47 7.27
CA GLY A 58 3.49 -8.42 6.83
C GLY A 58 3.83 -7.06 7.44
N THR A 59 4.34 -7.03 8.67
CA THR A 59 4.76 -5.80 9.35
C THR A 59 6.05 -5.25 8.78
N ILE A 60 7.06 -6.11 8.59
CA ILE A 60 8.34 -5.72 7.99
C ILE A 60 8.12 -5.22 6.56
N ALA A 61 7.39 -5.99 5.74
CA ALA A 61 7.06 -5.59 4.38
C ALA A 61 6.26 -4.27 4.37
N GLY A 62 5.28 -4.12 5.26
CA GLY A 62 4.50 -2.89 5.40
C GLY A 62 5.36 -1.68 5.78
N ALA A 63 6.27 -1.82 6.73
CA ALA A 63 7.20 -0.74 7.11
C ALA A 63 8.10 -0.34 5.93
N SER A 64 8.55 -1.31 5.13
CA SER A 64 9.31 -1.05 3.91
C SER A 64 8.46 -0.35 2.83
N VAL A 65 7.14 -0.59 2.76
CA VAL A 65 6.24 0.19 1.88
C VAL A 65 6.21 1.66 2.28
N VAL A 66 6.24 1.96 3.58
CA VAL A 66 6.28 3.34 4.08
C VAL A 66 7.56 4.03 3.66
N THR A 67 8.71 3.42 3.93
CA THR A 67 10.02 4.03 3.67
C THR A 67 10.29 4.20 2.17
N LEU A 68 10.09 3.14 1.39
CA LEU A 68 10.28 3.19 -0.07
C LEU A 68 9.20 4.01 -0.77
N GLY A 69 7.97 4.01 -0.27
CA GLY A 69 6.90 4.85 -0.81
C GLY A 69 7.18 6.33 -0.62
N LEU A 70 7.67 6.72 0.55
CA LEU A 70 8.14 8.08 0.83
C LEU A 70 9.34 8.44 -0.08
N GLY A 71 10.31 7.53 -0.19
CA GLY A 71 11.46 7.70 -1.10
C GLY A 71 11.03 7.90 -2.55
N ALA A 72 10.10 7.07 -3.04
CA ALA A 72 9.55 7.16 -4.39
C ALA A 72 8.72 8.43 -4.64
N ALA A 73 8.18 9.05 -3.59
CA ALA A 73 7.52 10.35 -3.70
C ALA A 73 8.54 11.50 -3.92
N ALA A 74 9.78 11.33 -3.47
CA ALA A 74 10.86 12.31 -3.64
C ALA A 74 11.78 12.00 -4.84
N ASN A 75 11.95 10.73 -5.20
CA ASN A 75 12.81 10.28 -6.29
C ASN A 75 12.12 9.17 -7.10
N ALA A 76 11.85 9.43 -8.38
CA ALA A 76 11.18 8.50 -9.28
C ALA A 76 11.97 7.20 -9.54
N ASP A 77 13.30 7.21 -9.38
CA ASP A 77 14.14 6.02 -9.56
C ASP A 77 13.85 4.93 -8.52
N LEU A 78 13.23 5.30 -7.40
CA LEU A 78 12.82 4.37 -6.35
C LEU A 78 11.45 3.74 -6.59
N ILE A 79 10.69 4.18 -7.61
CA ILE A 79 9.36 3.65 -7.92
C ILE A 79 9.35 2.13 -8.10
N PRO A 80 10.26 1.51 -8.90
CA PRO A 80 10.26 0.05 -9.07
C PRO A 80 10.44 -0.69 -7.75
N ALA A 81 11.34 -0.23 -6.87
CA ALA A 81 11.55 -0.81 -5.56
C ALA A 81 10.31 -0.65 -4.66
N ALA A 82 9.68 0.52 -4.66
CA ALA A 82 8.46 0.78 -3.91
C ALA A 82 7.29 -0.11 -4.35
N LEU A 83 7.13 -0.33 -5.67
CA LEU A 83 6.12 -1.22 -6.22
C LEU A 83 6.39 -2.68 -5.87
N PHE A 84 7.65 -3.12 -5.94
CA PHE A 84 8.04 -4.48 -5.59
C PHE A 84 7.70 -4.79 -4.12
N VAL A 85 8.09 -3.92 -3.19
CA VAL A 85 7.82 -4.10 -1.77
C VAL A 85 6.33 -3.98 -1.46
N ARG A 86 5.60 -3.09 -2.14
CA ARG A 86 4.13 -3.04 -2.04
C ARG A 86 3.48 -4.35 -2.50
N GLY A 87 3.99 -4.93 -3.58
CA GLY A 87 3.60 -6.25 -4.05
C GLY A 87 3.82 -7.32 -2.99
N ILE A 88 5.01 -7.38 -2.39
CA ILE A 88 5.31 -8.33 -1.29
C ILE A 88 4.33 -8.15 -0.14
N TRP A 89 4.11 -6.91 0.28
CA TRP A 89 3.23 -6.60 1.40
C TRP A 89 1.79 -7.04 1.13
N TRP A 90 1.21 -6.61 0.02
CA TRP A 90 -0.16 -6.98 -0.38
C TRP A 90 -0.33 -8.47 -0.62
N TRP A 91 0.66 -9.15 -1.19
CA TRP A 91 0.63 -10.60 -1.34
C TRP A 91 0.56 -11.26 0.03
N THR A 92 1.46 -10.87 0.94
CA THR A 92 1.60 -11.47 2.27
C THR A 92 0.31 -11.32 3.08
N ILE A 93 -0.21 -10.09 3.20
CA ILE A 93 -1.42 -9.85 3.99
C ILE A 93 -2.68 -10.35 3.28
N GLY A 94 -2.76 -10.21 1.95
CA GLY A 94 -3.91 -10.63 1.17
C GLY A 94 -4.12 -12.14 1.21
N LYS A 95 -3.04 -12.91 1.02
CA LYS A 95 -3.07 -14.38 1.16
C LYS A 95 -3.43 -14.79 2.58
N MET A 96 -2.89 -14.11 3.58
CA MET A 96 -3.25 -14.38 4.97
C MET A 96 -4.74 -14.20 5.19
N TRP A 97 -5.34 -13.09 4.76
CA TRP A 97 -6.78 -12.84 4.94
C TRP A 97 -7.65 -13.84 4.16
N ALA A 98 -7.22 -14.22 2.96
CA ALA A 98 -7.90 -15.22 2.16
C ALA A 98 -7.94 -16.60 2.85
N GLU A 99 -6.86 -16.98 3.53
CA GLU A 99 -6.71 -18.28 4.19
C GLU A 99 -7.31 -18.31 5.61
N THR A 100 -7.07 -17.26 6.41
CA THR A 100 -7.44 -17.24 7.84
C THR A 100 -8.78 -16.57 8.12
N GLY A 101 -9.28 -15.74 7.21
CA GLY A 101 -10.53 -15.01 7.40
C GLY A 101 -10.47 -13.88 8.44
N VAL A 102 -9.27 -13.41 8.82
CA VAL A 102 -9.11 -12.23 9.72
C VAL A 102 -9.81 -10.98 9.16
N LEU A 103 -9.88 -10.88 7.83
CA LEU A 103 -10.71 -9.95 7.09
C LEU A 103 -11.50 -10.74 6.02
N PRO A 104 -12.53 -10.16 5.39
CA PRO A 104 -13.31 -10.86 4.37
C PRO A 104 -12.41 -11.50 3.30
N ARG A 105 -12.60 -12.81 3.06
CA ARG A 105 -11.74 -13.59 2.16
C ARG A 105 -11.67 -13.02 0.75
N ALA A 106 -12.80 -12.50 0.25
CA ALA A 106 -12.86 -11.83 -1.05
C ALA A 106 -11.90 -10.63 -1.10
N PHE A 107 -11.87 -9.82 -0.04
CA PHE A 107 -10.95 -8.69 0.08
C PHE A 107 -9.49 -9.15 0.13
N GLY A 108 -9.22 -10.26 0.81
CA GLY A 108 -7.91 -10.93 0.82
C GLY A 108 -7.44 -11.32 -0.57
N TRP A 109 -8.27 -12.01 -1.35
CA TRP A 109 -7.96 -12.40 -2.72
C TRP A 109 -7.75 -11.20 -3.66
N THR A 110 -8.60 -10.17 -3.57
CA THR A 110 -8.37 -8.93 -4.34
C THR A 110 -7.07 -8.25 -3.97
N THR A 111 -6.70 -8.24 -2.68
CA THR A 111 -5.43 -7.66 -2.22
C THR A 111 -4.24 -8.46 -2.78
N ALA A 112 -4.32 -9.80 -2.76
CA ALA A 112 -3.30 -10.65 -3.37
C ALA A 112 -3.20 -10.45 -4.90
N LEU A 113 -4.31 -10.23 -5.59
CA LEU A 113 -4.32 -9.94 -7.02
C LEU A 113 -3.65 -8.59 -7.35
N LEU A 114 -3.89 -7.56 -6.53
CA LEU A 114 -3.21 -6.26 -6.67
C LEU A 114 -1.68 -6.41 -6.56
N ALA A 115 -1.20 -7.31 -5.71
CA ALA A 115 0.23 -7.61 -5.65
C ALA A 115 0.79 -8.18 -6.96
N VAL A 116 0.04 -9.07 -7.62
CA VAL A 116 0.42 -9.60 -8.94
C VAL A 116 0.55 -8.47 -9.96
N THR A 117 -0.35 -7.48 -9.93
CA THR A 117 -0.24 -6.29 -10.78
C THR A 117 1.04 -5.51 -10.50
N CYS A 118 1.41 -5.30 -9.23
CA CYS A 118 2.66 -4.65 -8.88
C CYS A 118 3.88 -5.42 -9.42
N PHE A 119 3.91 -6.74 -9.26
CA PHE A 119 5.02 -7.56 -9.77
C PHE A 119 5.11 -7.58 -11.28
N ALA A 120 3.97 -7.69 -11.97
CA ALA A 120 3.92 -7.65 -13.43
C ALA A 120 4.50 -6.33 -13.97
N LEU A 121 4.15 -5.21 -13.33
CA LEU A 121 4.66 -3.90 -13.67
C LEU A 121 6.18 -3.78 -13.44
N VAL A 122 6.68 -4.28 -12.31
CA VAL A 122 8.14 -4.32 -12.06
C VAL A 122 8.86 -5.18 -13.10
N ALA A 123 8.29 -6.31 -13.52
CA ALA A 123 8.85 -7.14 -14.57
C ALA A 123 8.87 -6.44 -15.94
N VAL A 124 7.78 -5.73 -16.30
CA VAL A 124 7.74 -4.91 -17.52
C VAL A 124 8.84 -3.84 -17.49
N TYR A 125 9.01 -3.14 -16.37
CA TYR A 125 10.10 -2.18 -16.20
C TYR A 125 11.47 -2.83 -16.44
N ALA A 126 11.75 -3.96 -15.78
CA ALA A 126 13.03 -4.65 -15.88
C ALA A 126 13.35 -5.10 -17.31
N LEU A 127 12.34 -5.47 -18.10
CA LEU A 127 12.50 -5.96 -19.46
C LEU A 127 12.55 -4.85 -20.52
N THR A 128 11.93 -3.70 -20.26
CA THR A 128 11.70 -2.67 -21.29
C THR A 128 12.39 -1.33 -20.99
N GLY A 129 12.75 -1.06 -19.73
CA GLY A 129 13.27 0.23 -19.29
C GLY A 129 12.27 1.40 -19.36
N ILE A 130 10.98 1.13 -19.64
CA ILE A 130 9.95 2.16 -19.77
C ILE A 130 9.74 2.86 -18.41
N PRO A 131 9.77 4.20 -18.32
CA PRO A 131 9.61 4.92 -17.05
C PRO A 131 8.33 4.54 -16.30
N MET A 132 8.46 4.26 -15.00
CA MET A 132 7.34 3.84 -14.14
C MET A 132 6.56 4.99 -13.50
N SER A 133 6.94 6.24 -13.78
CA SER A 133 6.23 7.41 -13.26
C SER A 133 4.76 7.48 -13.72
N PRO A 134 4.40 7.27 -15.00
CA PRO A 134 2.99 7.27 -15.42
C PRO A 134 2.13 6.19 -14.75
N PRO A 135 2.55 4.89 -14.65
CA PRO A 135 1.74 3.87 -13.98
C PRO A 135 1.75 3.93 -12.44
N ASP A 136 2.71 4.61 -11.79
CA ASP A 136 2.71 4.73 -10.33
C ASP A 136 1.55 5.58 -9.79
N VAL A 137 1.16 6.62 -10.51
CA VAL A 137 0.05 7.51 -10.11
C VAL A 137 -1.27 6.74 -9.90
N PRO A 138 -1.79 5.98 -10.88
CA PRO A 138 -3.01 5.20 -10.67
C PRO A 138 -2.84 4.13 -9.59
N LEU A 139 -1.68 3.50 -9.44
CA LEU A 139 -1.43 2.52 -8.37
C LEU A 139 -1.46 3.13 -6.98
N ARG A 140 -1.01 4.38 -6.85
CA ARG A 140 -1.10 5.15 -5.61
C ARG A 140 -2.55 5.48 -5.28
N MET A 141 -3.36 5.85 -6.28
CA MET A 141 -4.81 6.03 -6.09
C MET A 141 -5.49 4.72 -5.68
N ILE A 142 -5.10 3.59 -6.28
CA ILE A 142 -5.58 2.25 -5.91
C ILE A 142 -5.19 1.93 -4.46
N LEU A 143 -3.96 2.22 -4.03
CA LEU A 143 -3.56 2.11 -2.62
C LEU A 143 -4.47 2.96 -1.72
N GLY A 144 -4.79 4.18 -2.16
CA GLY A 144 -5.69 5.07 -1.45
C GLY A 144 -7.10 4.49 -1.30
N ALA A 145 -7.69 4.01 -2.39
CA ALA A 145 -9.00 3.35 -2.39
C ALA A 145 -9.00 2.08 -1.52
N TRP A 146 -7.95 1.27 -1.62
CA TRP A 146 -7.76 0.08 -0.80
C TRP A 146 -7.74 0.41 0.70
N LEU A 147 -7.05 1.49 1.09
CA LEU A 147 -7.02 1.97 2.47
C LEU A 147 -8.37 2.47 2.98
N ILE A 148 -9.16 3.12 2.13
CA ILE A 148 -10.53 3.56 2.45
C ILE A 148 -11.43 2.34 2.72
N VAL A 149 -11.36 1.32 1.86
CA VAL A 149 -12.11 0.06 2.05
C VAL A 149 -11.66 -0.63 3.33
N LEU A 150 -10.35 -0.75 3.56
CA LEU A 150 -9.81 -1.32 4.79
C LEU A 150 -10.31 -0.57 6.03
N ALA A 151 -10.36 0.75 6.00
CA ALA A 151 -10.88 1.55 7.11
C ALA A 151 -12.34 1.20 7.44
N GLY A 152 -13.16 1.01 6.42
CA GLY A 152 -14.55 0.58 6.57
C GLY A 152 -14.67 -0.82 7.18
N LEU A 153 -13.82 -1.76 6.76
CA LEU A 153 -13.79 -3.12 7.32
C LEU A 153 -13.35 -3.13 8.79
N LEU A 154 -12.24 -2.46 9.10
CA LEU A 154 -11.73 -2.39 10.47
C LEU A 154 -12.71 -1.72 11.44
N TRP A 155 -13.51 -0.76 10.95
CA TRP A 155 -14.56 -0.11 11.74
C TRP A 155 -15.75 -1.03 12.04
N ARG A 156 -16.15 -1.86 11.07
CA ARG A 156 -17.27 -2.80 11.26
C ARG A 156 -16.94 -3.87 12.31
N ASP A 157 -15.71 -4.37 12.31
CA ASP A 157 -15.28 -5.40 13.27
C ASP A 157 -15.07 -4.87 14.70
N ALA A 158 -15.02 -3.55 14.88
CA ALA A 158 -14.85 -2.92 16.20
C ALA A 158 -16.18 -2.71 16.94
N ARG A 159 -17.32 -3.02 16.31
CA ARG A 159 -18.66 -2.98 16.89
C ARG A 159 -19.13 -4.39 17.21
#